data_AF-A0ABD5NDN7-F1
#
_entry.id   AF-A0ABD5NDN7-F1
#
_cell.length_a   1.000
_cell.length_b   1.000
_cell.length_c   1.000
_cell.angle_alpha   90.00
_cell.angle_beta   90.00
_cell.angle_gamma   90.00
#
_symmetry.space_group_name_H-M   'P 1'
#
loop_
_entity.id
_entity.type
_entity.pdbx_description
1 polymer ?
#
loop_
_entity_poly.entity_id
_entity_poly.type
_entity_poly.pdbx_seq_one_letter_code
_entity_poly.pdbx_strand_id
1 'polypeptide(L)'
;MTPPYPDERAPATDHTMQDTTIDAPELDDRGVSPVIGVVLMVALTVILASVVAAAVLDFGGSVDDGPRATVSVDDGNVTVTSLGDDTAGVYCTGADTLNSPSGPDTDAGTLADIGDRILDCAGDSVVAVTDGGDEAVVRTRV
;
A
#
# COMPACT_ATOMS: atom_id res chain seq x y z
N MET A 1 49.85 1.88 101.36
CA MET A 1 49.23 3.10 100.79
C MET A 1 49.07 2.89 99.30
N THR A 2 47.90 2.44 98.88
CA THR A 2 47.43 2.50 97.49
C THR A 2 46.45 3.67 97.41
N PRO A 3 46.62 4.62 96.48
CA PRO A 3 45.53 5.54 96.17
C PRO A 3 44.43 4.81 95.39
N PRO A 4 43.14 5.03 95.73
CA PRO A 4 41.97 4.57 94.99
C PRO A 4 41.45 5.66 94.04
N TYR A 5 40.83 5.30 92.91
CA TYR A 5 39.44 5.65 92.54
C TYR A 5 39.07 5.00 91.18
N PRO A 6 37.82 4.49 91.00
CA PRO A 6 37.33 3.80 89.81
C PRO A 6 36.59 4.75 88.84
N ASP A 7 36.32 4.35 87.60
CA ASP A 7 34.93 4.19 87.10
C ASP A 7 34.91 3.60 85.69
N GLU A 8 33.89 2.77 85.46
CA GLU A 8 33.58 2.10 84.22
C GLU A 8 33.35 3.10 83.07
N ARG A 9 34.02 2.87 81.93
CA ARG A 9 33.37 3.17 80.64
C ARG A 9 33.59 2.01 79.67
N ALA A 10 32.45 1.48 79.26
CA ALA A 10 32.18 0.41 78.32
C ALA A 10 32.98 0.52 76.99
N PRO A 11 33.12 -0.60 76.24
CA PRO A 11 33.94 -0.67 75.05
C PRO A 11 33.38 0.22 73.93
N ALA A 12 34.21 1.12 73.39
CA ALA A 12 33.89 1.80 72.14
C ALA A 12 34.12 0.82 70.99
N THR A 13 33.04 0.14 70.59
CA THR A 13 32.86 -0.35 69.23
C THR A 13 33.04 0.82 68.26
N ASP A 14 34.11 0.81 67.48
CA ASP A 14 34.14 1.54 66.22
C ASP A 14 34.22 0.55 65.06
N HIS A 15 33.05 0.02 64.71
CA HIS A 15 32.81 -0.63 63.44
C HIS A 15 32.42 0.44 62.42
N THR A 16 33.35 1.29 61.98
CA THR A 16 33.14 2.07 60.76
C THR A 16 34.42 2.16 59.93
N MET A 17 34.83 1.03 59.34
CA MET A 17 35.43 1.09 58.00
C MET A 17 34.38 1.73 57.10
N GLN A 18 34.50 3.03 56.88
CA GLN A 18 33.75 3.76 55.87
C GLN A 18 34.31 3.35 54.51
N ASP A 19 33.85 2.19 54.05
CA ASP A 19 33.88 1.80 52.66
C ASP A 19 33.02 2.79 51.88
N THR A 20 33.64 3.90 51.46
CA THR A 20 33.05 4.86 50.53
C THR A 20 33.51 4.48 49.12
N THR A 21 33.48 3.19 48.77
CA THR A 21 33.40 2.82 47.36
C THR A 21 31.99 3.16 46.92
N ILE A 22 31.90 4.23 46.15
CA ILE A 22 30.75 4.62 45.36
C ILE A 22 30.30 3.37 44.58
N ASP A 23 29.17 2.79 45.02
CA ASP A 23 28.40 1.84 44.23
C ASP A 23 28.13 2.50 42.88
N ALA A 24 28.69 1.91 41.82
CA ALA A 24 28.30 2.25 40.46
C ALA A 24 26.78 2.09 40.37
N PRO A 25 26.05 2.98 39.68
CA PRO A 25 24.64 2.73 39.43
C PRO A 25 24.54 1.36 38.74
N GLU A 26 23.98 0.36 39.42
CA GLU A 26 23.51 -0.85 38.77
C GLU A 26 22.56 -0.36 37.67
N LEU A 27 23.03 -0.37 36.43
CA LEU A 27 22.26 0.00 35.28
C LEU A 27 21.16 -1.04 35.16
N ASP A 28 20.00 -0.76 35.77
CA ASP A 28 18.64 -1.20 35.48
C ASP A 28 18.49 -2.38 34.50
N ASP A 29 19.19 -3.49 34.73
CA ASP A 29 18.90 -4.81 34.17
C ASP A 29 17.78 -5.44 34.99
N ARG A 30 16.71 -4.67 35.23
CA ARG A 30 15.39 -5.22 35.52
C ARG A 30 14.92 -5.87 34.23
N GLY A 31 15.52 -7.02 33.93
CA GLY A 31 15.11 -7.92 32.88
C GLY A 31 13.61 -8.09 33.01
N VAL A 32 12.91 -7.71 31.96
CA VAL A 32 11.49 -8.02 31.79
C VAL A 32 11.25 -9.45 32.22
N SER A 33 10.28 -9.68 33.11
CA SER A 33 10.01 -11.04 33.59
C SER A 33 9.72 -11.94 32.37
N PRO A 34 10.13 -13.21 32.36
CA PRO A 34 10.00 -14.08 31.18
C PRO A 34 8.60 -14.08 30.57
N VAL A 35 7.57 -13.94 31.42
CA VAL A 35 6.17 -13.87 31.01
C VAL A 35 5.81 -12.48 30.46
N ILE A 36 6.26 -11.41 31.11
CA ILE A 36 5.98 -10.04 30.65
C ILE A 36 6.72 -9.75 29.33
N GLY A 37 7.94 -10.25 29.16
CA GLY A 37 8.69 -10.13 27.90
C GLY A 37 7.96 -10.78 26.73
N VAL A 38 7.40 -11.97 26.92
CA VAL A 38 6.63 -12.67 25.88
C VAL A 38 5.34 -11.91 25.55
N VAL A 39 4.61 -11.41 26.56
CA VAL A 39 3.40 -10.62 26.31
C VAL A 39 3.71 -9.35 25.53
N LEU A 40 4.79 -8.64 25.89
CA LEU A 40 5.21 -7.43 25.18
C LEU A 40 5.65 -7.70 23.74
N MET A 41 6.40 -8.79 23.53
CA MET A 41 6.86 -9.21 22.20
C MET A 41 5.68 -9.58 21.28
N VAL A 42 4.71 -10.33 21.80
CA VAL A 42 3.53 -10.73 21.03
C VAL A 42 2.61 -9.52 20.80
N ALA A 43 2.41 -8.67 21.79
CA ALA A 43 1.53 -7.50 21.65
C ALA A 43 1.99 -6.57 20.53
N LEU A 44 3.28 -6.21 20.48
CA LEU A 44 3.80 -5.31 19.46
C LEU A 44 3.70 -5.92 18.05
N THR A 45 4.04 -7.20 17.89
CA THR A 45 4.01 -7.87 16.60
C THR A 45 2.59 -8.03 16.06
N VAL A 46 1.60 -8.28 16.92
CA VAL A 46 0.19 -8.34 16.53
C VAL A 46 -0.33 -6.97 16.07
N ILE A 47 0.07 -5.88 16.75
CA ILE A 47 -0.28 -4.52 16.33
C ILE A 47 0.35 -4.20 14.96
N LEU A 48 1.65 -4.48 14.78
CA LEU A 48 2.33 -4.20 13.52
C LEU A 48 1.77 -5.04 12.37
N ALA A 49 1.50 -6.32 12.62
CA ALA A 49 0.92 -7.21 11.61
C ALA A 49 -0.45 -6.74 11.15
N SER A 50 -1.34 -6.30 12.06
CA SER A 50 -2.67 -5.82 11.69
C SER A 50 -2.62 -4.52 10.89
N VAL A 51 -1.74 -3.59 11.28
CA VAL A 51 -1.60 -2.28 10.61
C VAL A 51 -1.04 -2.46 9.20
N VAL A 52 -0.01 -3.28 9.02
CA VAL A 52 0.56 -3.54 7.69
C VAL A 52 -0.43 -4.30 6.81
N ALA A 53 -1.19 -5.26 7.36
CA ALA A 53 -2.25 -5.92 6.61
C ALA A 53 -3.28 -4.90 6.11
N ALA A 54 -3.78 -4.01 6.98
CA ALA A 54 -4.72 -2.98 6.58
C ALA A 54 -4.15 -2.06 5.48
N ALA A 55 -2.90 -1.64 5.59
CA ALA A 55 -2.24 -0.82 4.56
C ALA A 55 -2.10 -1.57 3.22
N VAL A 56 -1.74 -2.86 3.24
CA VAL A 56 -1.63 -3.68 2.02
C VAL A 56 -2.99 -3.93 1.37
N LEU A 57 -4.04 -4.16 2.17
CA LEU A 57 -5.40 -4.29 1.67
C LEU A 57 -5.92 -2.98 1.07
N ASP A 58 -5.56 -1.83 1.63
CA ASP A 58 -5.89 -0.51 1.11
C ASP A 58 -5.26 -0.28 -0.28
N PHE A 59 -4.01 -0.70 -0.49
CA PHE A 59 -3.38 -0.70 -1.83
C PHE A 59 -3.98 -1.72 -2.80
N GLY A 60 -4.62 -2.77 -2.30
CA GLY A 60 -5.28 -3.81 -3.11
C GLY A 60 -6.65 -3.41 -3.66
N GLY A 61 -7.26 -2.33 -3.13
CA GLY A 61 -8.57 -1.85 -3.58
C GLY A 61 -8.54 -0.97 -4.83
N SER A 62 -7.36 -0.55 -5.28
CA SER A 62 -7.18 0.30 -6.47
C SER A 62 -6.39 -0.41 -7.57
N VAL A 63 -6.58 -1.73 -7.72
CA VAL A 63 -6.17 -2.40 -8.95
C VAL A 63 -7.07 -1.87 -10.05
N ASP A 64 -6.55 -0.88 -10.76
CA ASP A 64 -7.13 -0.17 -11.88
C ASP A 64 -7.95 -1.10 -12.81
N ASP A 65 -9.26 -1.10 -12.63
CA ASP A 65 -10.26 -1.50 -13.64
C ASP A 65 -10.43 -0.32 -14.61
N GLY A 66 -9.31 0.21 -15.10
CA GLY A 66 -9.30 1.16 -16.20
C GLY A 66 -9.95 0.52 -17.45
N PRO A 67 -10.36 1.33 -18.42
CA PRO A 67 -11.12 0.85 -19.57
C PRO A 67 -10.31 -0.19 -20.34
N ARG A 68 -10.97 -1.30 -20.70
CA ARG A 68 -10.36 -2.39 -21.47
C ARG A 68 -11.26 -2.76 -22.63
N ALA A 69 -10.67 -2.96 -23.79
CA ALA A 69 -11.39 -3.50 -24.93
C ALA A 69 -10.50 -4.47 -25.71
N THR A 70 -11.13 -5.44 -26.36
CA THR A 70 -10.49 -6.29 -27.35
C THR A 70 -10.97 -5.85 -28.72
N VAL A 71 -10.02 -5.44 -29.56
CA VAL A 71 -10.29 -4.98 -30.92
C VAL A 71 -9.50 -5.81 -31.93
N SER A 72 -10.14 -6.07 -33.07
CA SER A 72 -9.52 -6.70 -34.22
C SER A 72 -9.21 -5.65 -35.28
N VAL A 73 -8.00 -5.65 -35.82
CA VAL A 73 -7.56 -4.68 -36.83
C VAL A 73 -7.40 -5.38 -38.17
N ASP A 74 -8.00 -4.81 -39.21
CA ASP A 74 -7.99 -5.35 -40.56
C ASP A 74 -7.99 -4.21 -41.59
N ASP A 75 -6.92 -4.14 -42.39
CA ASP A 75 -6.69 -3.10 -43.41
C ASP A 75 -6.96 -1.66 -42.93
N GLY A 76 -6.50 -1.31 -41.72
CA GLY A 76 -6.68 0.02 -41.14
C GLY A 76 -8.04 0.25 -40.47
N ASN A 77 -8.94 -0.74 -40.49
CA ASN A 77 -10.23 -0.67 -39.80
C ASN A 77 -10.18 -1.44 -38.49
N VAL A 78 -10.92 -0.98 -37.50
CA VAL A 78 -10.97 -1.55 -36.15
C VAL A 78 -12.36 -2.10 -35.88
N THR A 79 -12.46 -3.37 -35.53
CA THR A 79 -13.72 -4.02 -35.13
C THR A 79 -13.68 -4.35 -33.65
N VAL A 80 -14.67 -3.85 -32.89
CA VAL A 80 -14.76 -4.10 -31.44
C VAL A 80 -15.30 -5.51 -31.22
N THR A 81 -14.49 -6.36 -30.57
CA THR A 81 -14.82 -7.77 -30.33
C THR A 81 -15.38 -7.98 -28.92
N SER A 82 -14.90 -7.21 -27.94
CA SER A 82 -15.38 -7.25 -26.55
C SER A 82 -14.98 -5.95 -25.84
N LEU A 83 -15.82 -5.50 -24.92
CA LEU A 83 -15.56 -4.43 -23.97
C LEU A 83 -15.44 -5.03 -22.56
N GLY A 84 -14.64 -4.41 -21.71
CA GLY A 84 -14.58 -4.69 -20.28
C GLY A 84 -15.79 -4.12 -19.55
N ASP A 85 -16.01 -4.59 -18.31
CA ASP A 85 -17.22 -4.27 -17.53
C ASP A 85 -17.42 -2.77 -17.27
N ASP A 86 -16.32 -2.00 -17.17
CA ASP A 86 -16.35 -0.55 -16.91
C ASP A 86 -16.03 0.30 -18.16
N THR A 87 -16.12 -0.28 -19.36
CA THR A 87 -15.77 0.41 -20.62
C THR A 87 -17.01 0.84 -21.40
N ALA A 88 -17.16 2.14 -21.62
CA ALA A 88 -18.26 2.75 -22.36
C ALA A 88 -18.12 2.57 -23.88
N GLY A 89 -16.89 2.44 -24.39
CA GLY A 89 -16.65 2.15 -25.79
C GLY A 89 -15.24 2.49 -26.24
N VAL A 90 -15.02 2.47 -27.56
CA VAL A 90 -13.69 2.63 -28.17
C VAL A 90 -13.73 3.65 -29.31
N TYR A 91 -12.66 4.42 -29.48
CA TYR A 91 -12.52 5.36 -30.59
C TYR A 91 -11.08 5.38 -31.12
N CYS A 92 -10.86 5.89 -32.34
CA CYS A 92 -9.52 6.15 -32.88
C CYS A 92 -9.16 7.64 -32.80
N THR A 93 -7.90 7.95 -32.52
CA THR A 93 -7.44 9.34 -32.30
C THR A 93 -7.57 10.27 -33.50
N GLY A 94 -7.69 9.72 -34.71
CA GLY A 94 -7.87 10.46 -35.95
C GLY A 94 -9.16 10.02 -36.63
N ALA A 95 -10.16 10.92 -36.60
CA ALA A 95 -11.43 10.87 -37.33
C ALA A 95 -12.10 9.47 -37.47
N ASP A 96 -13.08 9.20 -36.61
CA ASP A 96 -13.89 7.98 -36.68
C ASP A 96 -15.07 8.15 -37.64
N THR A 97 -15.13 7.29 -38.66
CA THR A 97 -16.42 6.91 -39.24
C THR A 97 -16.80 5.54 -38.68
N LEU A 98 -17.98 5.45 -38.08
CA LEU A 98 -18.45 4.26 -37.40
C LEU A 98 -19.44 3.53 -38.28
N ASN A 99 -19.19 2.26 -38.53
CA ASN A 99 -20.14 1.38 -39.18
C ASN A 99 -20.75 0.47 -38.12
N SER A 100 -21.92 0.85 -37.63
CA SER A 100 -22.70 0.09 -36.67
C SER A 100 -23.70 -0.83 -37.38
N PRO A 101 -24.12 -1.97 -36.78
CA PRO A 101 -25.23 -2.76 -37.29
C PRO A 101 -26.54 -1.97 -37.48
N SER A 102 -26.67 -0.83 -36.81
CA SER A 102 -27.80 0.09 -36.90
C SER A 102 -27.71 1.09 -38.07
N GLY A 103 -26.56 1.19 -38.74
CA GLY A 103 -26.26 2.11 -39.83
C GLY A 103 -24.90 2.79 -39.63
N PRO A 104 -24.34 3.42 -40.69
CA PRO A 104 -23.13 4.21 -40.54
C PRO A 104 -23.41 5.50 -39.77
N ASP A 105 -22.63 5.75 -38.73
CA ASP A 105 -22.54 7.02 -38.02
C ASP A 105 -21.27 7.75 -38.48
N THR A 106 -21.40 9.04 -38.75
CA THR A 106 -20.32 9.90 -39.22
C THR A 106 -19.98 11.00 -38.22
N ASP A 107 -20.65 11.01 -37.07
CA ASP A 107 -20.41 11.98 -36.03
C ASP A 107 -19.12 11.65 -35.26
N ALA A 108 -18.15 12.56 -35.33
CA ALA A 108 -16.92 12.45 -34.58
C ALA A 108 -17.23 12.56 -33.07
N GLY A 109 -17.00 11.48 -32.33
CA GLY A 109 -17.22 11.40 -30.89
C GLY A 109 -18.26 10.37 -30.45
N THR A 110 -18.94 9.69 -31.39
CA THR A 110 -19.64 8.44 -31.06
C THR A 110 -18.59 7.39 -30.68
N LEU A 111 -18.83 6.64 -29.61
CA LEU A 111 -17.96 5.54 -29.19
C LEU A 111 -18.41 4.25 -29.88
N ALA A 112 -17.45 3.43 -30.31
CA ALA A 112 -17.72 2.12 -30.88
C ALA A 112 -18.11 1.11 -29.80
N ASP A 113 -19.25 0.45 -30.00
CA ASP A 113 -19.73 -0.66 -29.18
C ASP A 113 -19.36 -2.02 -29.77
N ILE A 114 -19.62 -3.10 -29.01
CA ILE A 114 -19.36 -4.47 -29.47
C ILE A 114 -20.09 -4.75 -30.78
N GLY A 115 -19.33 -5.14 -31.81
CA GLY A 115 -19.84 -5.43 -33.14
C GLY A 115 -19.78 -4.24 -34.11
N ASP A 116 -19.46 -3.04 -33.63
CA ASP A 116 -19.19 -1.90 -34.50
C ASP A 116 -17.81 -2.02 -35.16
N ARG A 117 -17.68 -1.38 -36.33
CA ARG A 117 -16.42 -1.24 -37.04
C ARG A 117 -16.10 0.25 -37.24
N ILE A 118 -14.99 0.67 -36.68
CA ILE A 118 -14.37 1.97 -36.93
C ILE A 118 -13.57 1.86 -38.23
N LEU A 119 -13.83 2.77 -39.17
CA LEU A 119 -13.17 2.81 -40.48
C LEU A 119 -12.03 3.83 -40.45
N ASP A 120 -11.03 3.62 -41.31
CA ASP A 120 -9.93 4.56 -41.56
C ASP A 120 -9.04 4.93 -40.36
N CYS A 121 -8.94 4.07 -39.33
CA CYS A 121 -8.02 4.25 -38.19
C CYS A 121 -6.53 4.07 -38.53
N ALA A 122 -6.14 3.92 -39.80
CA ALA A 122 -4.77 3.58 -40.18
C ALA A 122 -3.77 4.66 -39.72
N GLY A 123 -2.80 4.26 -38.89
CA GLY A 123 -1.83 5.19 -38.31
C GLY A 123 -2.26 5.88 -37.02
N ASP A 124 -3.50 5.67 -36.58
CA ASP A 124 -4.05 6.20 -35.33
C ASP A 124 -3.94 5.21 -34.17
N SER A 125 -4.13 5.71 -32.94
CA SER A 125 -4.21 4.86 -31.76
C SER A 125 -5.66 4.57 -31.41
N VAL A 126 -5.90 3.35 -30.96
CA VAL A 126 -7.21 2.90 -30.48
C VAL A 126 -7.26 3.11 -28.97
N VAL A 127 -8.26 3.85 -28.52
CA VAL A 127 -8.43 4.26 -27.13
C VAL A 127 -9.78 3.75 -26.63
N ALA A 128 -9.78 3.07 -25.49
CA ALA A 128 -10.98 2.68 -24.77
C ALA A 128 -11.28 3.73 -23.70
N VAL A 129 -12.57 4.00 -23.48
CA VAL A 129 -13.04 5.06 -22.59
C VAL A 129 -14.06 4.49 -21.61
N THR A 130 -14.04 4.93 -20.35
CA THR A 130 -15.07 4.62 -19.33
C THR A 130 -16.15 5.70 -19.30
N ASP A 131 -17.30 5.42 -18.68
CA ASP A 131 -18.32 6.44 -18.42
C ASP A 131 -17.82 7.56 -17.47
N GLY A 132 -16.74 7.30 -16.74
CA GLY A 132 -16.05 8.26 -15.87
C GLY A 132 -15.09 9.20 -16.60
N GLY A 133 -14.84 8.96 -17.89
CA GLY A 133 -13.88 9.72 -18.70
C GLY A 133 -12.43 9.26 -18.53
N ASP A 134 -12.19 8.10 -17.92
CA ASP A 134 -10.88 7.47 -17.94
C ASP A 134 -10.60 6.89 -19.32
N GLU A 135 -9.34 6.97 -19.77
CA GLU A 135 -8.94 6.55 -21.10
C GLU A 135 -7.74 5.59 -21.01
N ALA A 136 -7.76 4.54 -21.82
CA ALA A 136 -6.64 3.61 -21.95
C ALA A 136 -6.37 3.30 -23.42
N VAL A 137 -5.10 3.36 -23.80
CA VAL A 137 -4.66 2.98 -25.14
C VAL A 137 -4.69 1.46 -25.25
N VAL A 138 -5.64 0.94 -26.02
CA VAL A 138 -5.79 -0.50 -26.31
C VAL A 138 -4.76 -0.93 -27.35
N ARG A 139 -4.46 -0.05 -28.30
CA ARG A 139 -3.47 -0.30 -29.33
C ARG A 139 -2.84 1.01 -29.79
N THR A 140 -1.51 1.03 -29.85
CA THR A 140 -0.80 2.14 -30.49
C THR A 140 -0.68 1.85 -31.98
N ARG A 141 -0.97 2.85 -32.81
CA ARG A 141 -0.74 2.87 -34.25
C ARG A 141 -1.25 1.61 -34.98
N VAL A 142 -2.47 1.70 -35.49
CA VAL A 142 -3.17 0.68 -36.31
C VAL A 142 -2.53 0.54 -37.69
#